data_AF-A0A2V8HGR8-F1
#
_entry.id   AF-A0A2V8HGR8-F1
#
_cell.length_a   1.000
_cell.length_b   1.000
_cell.length_c   1.000
_cell.angle_alpha   90.00
_cell.angle_beta   90.00
_cell.angle_gamma   90.00
#
_symmetry.space_group_name_H-M   'P 1'
#
loop_
_entity.id
_entity.type
_entity.pdbx_description
1 polymer ?
#
loop_
_entity_poly.entity_id
_entity_poly.type
_entity_poly.pdbx_seq_one_letter_code
_entity_poly.pdbx_strand_id
1 'polypeptide(L)' 'MWSVITAGFPLGLAAAGCGLGQGRAIAAAAEAIARNPSATGDIRGALILGLVLIESLVIYTLVISLILLFGLARISA' A
#
# COMPACT_ATOMS: atom_id res chain seq x y z
N MET A 1 25.18 5.96 5.14
CA MET A 1 24.92 4.52 4.90
C MET A 1 23.73 4.00 5.71
N TRP A 2 23.68 4.22 7.03
CA TRP A 2 22.57 3.79 7.88
C TRP A 2 21.18 4.26 7.41
N SER A 3 21.08 5.51 6.94
CA SER A 3 19.81 6.12 6.47
C SER A 3 19.16 5.37 5.30
N VAL A 4 19.95 4.75 4.42
CA VAL A 4 19.44 4.02 3.25
C VAL A 4 18.81 2.69 3.69
N ILE A 5 19.47 1.98 4.61
CA ILE A 5 18.97 0.71 5.15
C ILE A 5 17.68 0.96 5.96
N THR A 6 17.67 2.00 6.80
CA THR A 6 16.49 2.35 7.62
C THR A 6 15.33 2.90 6.80
N ALA A 7 15.58 3.53 5.64
CA ALA A 7 14.52 3.99 4.75
C ALA A 7 13.96 2.88 3.86
N GLY A 8 14.81 1.98 3.36
CA GLY A 8 14.39 0.93 2.42
C GLY A 8 13.70 -0.26 3.10
N PHE A 9 14.14 -0.66 4.29
CA PHE A 9 13.62 -1.86 4.95
C PHE A 9 12.14 -1.76 5.35
N PRO A 10 11.68 -0.69 6.03
CA PRO A 10 10.27 -0.54 6.39
C PRO A 10 9.37 -0.43 5.15
N LEU A 11 9.84 0.27 4.11
CA LEU A 11 9.10 0.40 2.86
C LEU A 11 8.93 -0.95 2.15
N GLY A 12 9.98 -1.79 2.14
CA GLY A 12 9.89 -3.15 1.62
C GLY A 12 8.88 -4.02 2.38
N LEU A 13 8.84 -3.93 3.71
CA LEU A 13 7.85 -4.64 4.52
C LEU A 13 6.43 -4.12 4.28
N ALA A 14 6.24 -2.80 4.20
CA ALA A 14 4.94 -2.20 3.92
C ALA A 14 4.42 -2.63 2.53
N ALA A 15 5.28 -2.61 1.51
CA ALA A 15 4.93 -3.05 0.16
C ALA A 15 4.58 -4.55 0.11
N ALA A 16 5.33 -5.40 0.81
CA ALA A 16 5.04 -6.83 0.88
C ALA A 16 3.69 -7.12 1.57
N GLY A 17 3.44 -6.48 2.71
CA GLY A 17 2.16 -6.61 3.43
C GLY A 17 0.98 -6.09 2.61
N CYS A 18 1.16 -4.96 1.94
CA CYS A 18 0.16 -4.39 1.04
C CYS A 18 -0.16 -5.32 -0.12
N GLY A 19 0.85 -5.82 -0.84
CA GLY A 19 0.65 -6.72 -1.98
C GLY A 19 -0.13 -7.98 -1.60
N LEU A 20 0.15 -8.56 -0.43
CA LEU A 20 -0.61 -9.70 0.10
C LEU A 20 -2.07 -9.32 0.43
N GLY A 21 -2.29 -8.18 1.09
CA GLY A 21 -3.64 -7.72 1.44
C GLY A 21 -4.49 -7.40 0.22
N GLN A 22 -3.95 -6.61 -0.71
CA GLN A 22 -4.63 -6.21 -1.95
C GLN A 22 -4.92 -7.40 -2.85
N GLY A 23 -3.96 -8.32 -3.01
CA GLY A 23 -4.16 -9.53 -3.80
C GLY A 23 -5.33 -10.37 -3.30
N ARG A 24 -5.45 -10.54 -1.98
CA ARG A 24 -6.58 -11.25 -1.36
C ARG A 24 -7.91 -10.52 -1.53
N ALA A 25 -7.91 -9.19 -1.37
CA ALA A 25 -9.11 -8.38 -1.56
C ALA A 25 -9.63 -8.45 -3.01
N ILE A 26 -8.71 -8.38 -3.99
CA ILE A 26 -9.04 -8.47 -5.41
C ILE A 26 -9.58 -9.86 -5.76
N ALA A 27 -8.96 -10.94 -5.26
CA ALA A 27 -9.44 -12.30 -5.47
C ALA A 27 -10.87 -12.48 -4.92
N ALA A 28 -11.11 -12.04 -3.68
CA ALA A 28 -12.44 -12.09 -3.07
C ALA A 28 -13.48 -11.27 -3.83
N ALA A 29 -13.11 -10.09 -4.32
CA ALA A 29 -14.00 -9.26 -5.14
C ALA A 29 -14.31 -9.92 -6.49
N ALA A 30 -13.33 -10.55 -7.14
CA ALA A 30 -13.54 -11.28 -8.39
C ALA A 30 -14.50 -12.47 -8.21
N GLU A 31 -14.34 -13.25 -7.14
CA GLU A 31 -15.26 -14.33 -6.79
C GLU A 31 -16.68 -13.83 -6.45
N ALA A 32 -16.78 -12.69 -5.77
CA ALA A 32 -18.07 -12.07 -5.46
C ALA A 32 -18.79 -11.60 -6.73
N ILE A 33 -18.07 -10.96 -7.67
CA ILE A 33 -18.59 -10.53 -8.97
C ILE A 33 -19.03 -11.73 -9.80
N ALA A 34 -18.24 -12.80 -9.83
CA ALA A 34 -18.58 -14.02 -10.57
C ALA A 34 -19.89 -14.66 -10.05
N ARG A 35 -20.12 -14.62 -8.72
CA ARG A 35 -21.35 -15.15 -8.11
C ARG A 35 -22.55 -14.23 -8.29
N ASN A 36 -22.34 -12.91 -8.31
CA ASN A 36 -23.42 -11.91 -8.44
C ASN A 36 -23.03 -10.77 -9.40
N PRO A 37 -23.13 -10.98 -10.72
CA PRO A 37 -22.71 -9.99 -11.72
C PRO A 37 -23.49 -8.66 -11.65
N SER A 38 -24.76 -8.69 -11.20
CA SER A 38 -25.60 -7.50 -11.05
C SER A 38 -25.09 -6.52 -9.98
N ALA A 39 -24.34 -7.01 -8.98
CA ALA A 39 -23.80 -6.20 -7.89
C ALA A 39 -22.37 -5.68 -8.15
N THR A 40 -21.88 -5.80 -9.39
CA THR A 40 -20.49 -5.45 -9.74
C THR A 40 -20.10 -4.02 -9.35
N GLY A 41 -21.01 -3.06 -9.50
CA GLY A 41 -20.77 -1.66 -9.15
C GLY A 41 -20.45 -1.48 -7.66
N ASP A 42 -21.31 -2.03 -6.79
CA ASP A 42 -21.17 -1.92 -5.34
C ASP A 42 -19.93 -2.67 -4.85
N ILE A 43 -19.65 -3.87 -5.39
CA ILE A 43 -18.45 -4.65 -5.04
C ILE A 43 -17.18 -3.87 -5.40
N ARG A 44 -17.12 -3.26 -6.60
CA ARG A 44 -15.97 -2.43 -7.01
C ARG A 44 -15.83 -1.19 -6.13
N GLY A 45 -16.94 -0.55 -5.76
CA GLY A 45 -16.94 0.58 -4.83
C GLY A 45 -16.32 0.21 -3.49
N ALA A 46 -16.78 -0.86 -2.87
CA ALA A 46 -16.23 -1.37 -1.61
C ALA A 46 -14.76 -1.78 -1.74
N LEU A 47 -14.39 -2.47 -2.84
CA LEU A 47 -13.01 -2.85 -3.12
C LEU A 47 -12.10 -1.63 -3.21
N ILE A 48 -12.45 -0.61 -3.99
CA ILE A 48 -11.62 0.60 -4.17
C ILE A 48 -11.44 1.33 -2.84
N LEU A 49 -12.50 1.51 -2.06
CA LEU A 49 -12.41 2.11 -0.73
C LEU A 49 -11.44 1.32 0.17
N GLY A 50 -11.55 0.00 0.20
CA GLY A 50 -10.63 -0.86 0.94
C GLY A 50 -9.18 -0.75 0.47
N LEU A 51 -8.95 -0.79 -0.85
CA LEU A 51 -7.62 -0.69 -1.44
C LEU A 51 -6.96 0.67 -1.14
N VAL A 52 -7.70 1.78 -1.24
CA VAL A 52 -7.19 3.12 -0.90
C VAL A 52 -6.80 3.22 0.57
N LEU A 53 -7.58 2.64 1.48
CA LEU A 53 -7.23 2.63 2.91
C LEU A 53 -5.95 1.82 3.17
N ILE A 54 -5.80 0.65 2.55
CA ILE A 54 -4.58 -0.14 2.65
C ILE A 54 -3.38 0.64 2.07
N GLU A 55 -3.55 1.25 0.91
CA GLU A 55 -2.47 1.96 0.22
C GLU A 55 -1.99 3.20 0.99
N SER A 56 -2.88 3.84 1.75
CA SER A 56 -2.52 5.00 2.57
C SER A 56 -1.38 4.71 3.56
N LEU A 57 -1.34 3.49 4.12
CA LEU A 57 -0.27 3.05 5.03
C LEU A 57 1.08 2.91 4.32
N VAL A 58 1.06 2.43 3.07
CA VAL A 58 2.26 2.34 2.23
C VAL A 58 2.76 3.73 1.87
N ILE A 59 1.85 4.64 1.52
CA ILE A 59 2.20 6.03 1.21
C ILE A 59 2.81 6.73 2.43
N TYR A 60 2.28 6.54 3.64
CA TYR A 60 2.91 7.11 4.84
C TYR A 60 4.32 6.57 5.06
N THR A 61 4.53 5.27 4.85
CA THR A 61 5.87 4.67 4.93
C THR A 61 6.80 5.25 3.86
N LEU A 62 6.32 5.39 2.62
CA LEU A 62 7.06 6.00 1.51
C LEU A 62 7.47 7.44 1.83
N VAL A 63 6.55 8.26 2.35
CA VAL A 63 6.83 9.66 2.71
C VAL A 63 7.93 9.73 3.77
N ILE A 64 7.86 8.88 4.81
CA ILE A 64 8.91 8.82 5.83
C ILE A 64 10.26 8.39 5.21
N SER A 65 10.26 7.38 4.35
CA SER A 65 11.46 6.93 3.64
C SER A 65 12.08 8.05 2.78
N LEU A 66 11.26 8.84 2.08
CA LEU A 66 11.71 9.98 1.29
C LEU A 66 12.30 11.09 2.17
N ILE A 67 11.68 11.39 3.32
CA ILE A 67 12.21 12.36 4.29
C ILE A 67 13.57 11.91 4.84
N LEU A 68 13.74 10.63 5.15
CA LEU A 68 15.02 10.09 5.64
C LEU A 68 16.12 10.14 4.58
N LEU A 69 15.78 9.91 3.31
CA LEU A 69 16.73 9.92 2.21
C LEU A 69 17.14 11.33 1.77
N PHE A 70 16.18 12.26 1.67
CA PHE A 70 16.40 13.57 1.07
C PHE A 70 16.32 14.74 2.07
N GLY A 71 15.47 14.62 3.09
CA GLY A 71 15.28 15.66 4.10
C GLY A 71 16.40 15.66 5.15
N LEU A 72 16.68 14.52 5.76
CA LEU A 72 17.73 14.39 6.78
C LEU A 72 19.14 14.53 6.18
N ALA A 73 19.35 14.04 4.96
CA ALA A 73 20.65 14.14 4.26
C ALA A 73 21.13 15.57 4.05
N ARG A 74 20.23 16.58 4.08
CA ARG A 74 20.56 18.00 3.89
C ARG A 74 20.93 18.72 5.18
N ILE A 75 20.48 18.26 6.35
CA ILE A 75 20.70 18.96 7.64
C ILE A 75 22.07 18.59 8.24
N SER A 76 22.60 17.43 7.86
CA SER A 76 23.86 16.87 8.39
C SER A 76 25.10 17.23 7.57
N ALA A 77 24.98 18.09 6.55
CA ALA A 77 26.05 18.55 5.66
C ALA A 77 26.18 20.08 5.75
#